data_AF-A0ABC8QV03-F1
#
_entry.id   AF-A0ABC8QV03-F1
#
_cell.length_a   1.000
_cell.length_b   1.000
_cell.length_c   1.000
_cell.angle_alpha   90.00
_cell.angle_beta   90.00
_cell.angle_gamma   90.00
#
_symmetry.space_group_name_H-M   'P 1'
#
loop_
_entity.id
_entity.type
_entity.pdbx_description
1 polymer ?
#
loop_
_entity_poly.entity_id
_entity_poly.type
_entity_poly.pdbx_seq_one_letter_code
_entity_poly.pdbx_strand_id
1 'polypeptide(L)'
;MSGTGGVVNQTWDGVVPPECRPNPSILRLSAGLSWEEAYEPLHKDIDTDKTCGVGPGMPFVHYILDKDSSLGVVGLVPCAIGGTNISEWAQGTLLYNQLVRRAGAAVQGGGTITALLWYQGESDTVTLEDAKLYKSRLEKFFTDLRNDLLAPMLPVIQMCGSKGSQLEPDYLHLSTPAQVNLGEMLANAYLQTVASPVHSSAPKKVRALWDTDIFSPIPLWKTEAEAIFAASLSKHQSRHAGDQKSGQLLGMMSRESYADPSSDKSIFLLAGQSNMAGRGSMAGGVPEECQPNPSILRLTATLSWEVASDPLHRDIDIHKTCGVGPGMPFANSILKGDSSLGVVGLVPCAIGGTRVVEWQQGTPNYTQLLTRAKAAVQGGGTIRALLWYQGESDTKDTDGDVKFYKDRVEKFLTDIRADLNLPTLPVLLVALATGEDTSNLNAIRAAQLAVNLPNVIVVDAYGAQTSNGDPVHLATPGQVVVGKKLAAAFIGSPK
;
A
#
# COMPACT_ATOMS: atom_id res chain seq x y z
N MET A 1 -12.75 0.08 -11.81
CA MET A 1 -13.99 -0.74 -11.90
C MET A 1 -14.17 -1.54 -13.20
N SER A 2 -13.56 -1.17 -14.35
CA SER A 2 -13.86 -1.83 -15.64
C SER A 2 -13.46 -3.32 -15.73
N GLY A 3 -12.58 -3.77 -14.84
CA GLY A 3 -12.18 -5.17 -14.73
C GLY A 3 -11.06 -5.51 -15.71
N THR A 4 -9.96 -6.02 -15.18
CA THR A 4 -8.74 -6.31 -15.95
C THR A 4 -8.11 -7.65 -15.55
N GLY A 5 -8.82 -8.47 -14.76
CA GLY A 5 -8.32 -9.78 -14.37
C GLY A 5 -8.18 -10.70 -15.59
N GLY A 6 -7.03 -11.36 -15.69
CA GLY A 6 -6.68 -12.24 -16.81
C GLY A 6 -6.24 -11.49 -18.06
N VAL A 7 -6.11 -10.15 -18.01
CA VAL A 7 -5.64 -9.35 -19.15
C VAL A 7 -4.12 -9.23 -19.08
N VAL A 8 -3.43 -9.81 -20.06
CA VAL A 8 -1.98 -9.71 -20.22
C VAL A 8 -1.67 -9.25 -21.63
N ASN A 9 -0.84 -8.22 -21.80
CA ASN A 9 -0.50 -7.65 -23.11
C ASN A 9 -1.73 -7.33 -23.98
N GLN A 10 -2.73 -6.67 -23.39
CA GLN A 10 -4.00 -6.31 -24.05
C GLN A 10 -4.83 -7.51 -24.56
N THR A 11 -4.56 -8.72 -24.07
CA THR A 11 -5.33 -9.91 -24.41
C THR A 11 -5.90 -10.53 -23.13
N TRP A 12 -7.20 -10.76 -23.08
CA TRP A 12 -7.84 -11.49 -21.99
C TRP A 12 -7.66 -13.00 -22.21
N ASP A 13 -7.28 -13.73 -21.16
CA ASP A 13 -7.06 -15.18 -21.18
C ASP A 13 -8.34 -16.01 -21.35
N GLY A 14 -9.52 -15.39 -21.21
CA GLY A 14 -10.82 -16.04 -21.32
C GLY A 14 -11.19 -16.89 -20.09
N VAL A 15 -10.40 -16.85 -19.02
CA VAL A 15 -10.63 -17.64 -17.82
C VAL A 15 -11.64 -16.93 -16.92
N VAL A 16 -12.79 -17.56 -16.74
CA VAL A 16 -13.85 -17.07 -15.84
C VAL A 16 -13.85 -17.93 -14.56
N PRO A 17 -13.54 -17.36 -13.39
CA PRO A 17 -13.55 -18.12 -12.14
C PRO A 17 -14.98 -18.49 -11.72
N PRO A 18 -15.17 -19.51 -10.87
CA PRO A 18 -16.49 -19.97 -10.43
C PRO A 18 -17.40 -18.87 -9.89
N GLU A 19 -16.82 -17.92 -9.15
CA GLU A 19 -17.47 -16.77 -8.52
C GLU A 19 -17.96 -15.72 -9.53
N CYS A 20 -17.57 -15.85 -10.80
CA CYS A 20 -17.98 -14.97 -11.89
C CYS A 20 -18.87 -15.66 -12.94
N ARG A 21 -19.32 -16.90 -12.68
CA ARG A 21 -20.12 -17.65 -13.66
C ARG A 21 -21.48 -16.98 -13.92
N PRO A 22 -22.02 -17.10 -15.15
CA PRO A 22 -23.36 -16.60 -15.45
C PRO A 22 -24.42 -17.24 -14.55
N ASN A 23 -25.44 -16.46 -14.21
CA ASN A 23 -26.59 -16.89 -13.42
C ASN A 23 -27.83 -16.14 -13.95
N PRO A 24 -28.95 -16.83 -14.25
CA PRO A 24 -30.18 -16.20 -14.74
C PRO A 24 -30.76 -15.09 -13.84
N SER A 25 -30.40 -15.09 -12.55
CA SER A 25 -30.78 -14.04 -11.60
C SER A 25 -29.84 -12.83 -11.62
N ILE A 26 -28.79 -12.82 -12.44
CA ILE A 26 -27.83 -11.73 -12.57
C ILE A 26 -27.90 -11.18 -14.00
N LEU A 27 -28.38 -9.96 -14.12
CA LEU A 27 -28.50 -9.27 -15.41
C LEU A 27 -27.44 -8.17 -15.53
N ARG A 28 -27.09 -7.84 -16.75
CA ARG A 28 -26.23 -6.72 -17.13
C ARG A 28 -26.99 -5.82 -18.10
N LEU A 29 -26.86 -4.51 -17.96
CA LEU A 29 -27.30 -3.56 -18.98
C LEU A 29 -26.21 -3.40 -20.06
N SER A 30 -26.49 -3.78 -21.30
CA SER A 30 -25.55 -3.67 -22.43
C SER A 30 -25.34 -2.22 -22.88
N ALA A 31 -24.40 -1.96 -23.80
CA ALA A 31 -24.20 -0.67 -24.45
C ALA A 31 -25.45 -0.19 -25.20
N GLY A 32 -26.22 -1.14 -25.75
CA GLY A 32 -27.50 -0.91 -26.39
C GLY A 32 -28.66 -0.64 -25.44
N LEU A 33 -28.39 -0.48 -24.13
CA LEU A 33 -29.40 -0.24 -23.09
C LEU A 33 -30.45 -1.35 -22.98
N SER A 34 -30.05 -2.59 -23.24
CA SER A 34 -30.89 -3.77 -23.10
C SER A 34 -30.39 -4.64 -21.95
N TRP A 35 -31.32 -5.18 -21.16
CA TRP A 35 -30.98 -6.16 -20.13
C TRP A 35 -30.68 -7.51 -20.78
N GLU A 36 -29.54 -8.08 -20.44
CA GLU A 36 -29.10 -9.42 -20.84
C GLU A 36 -28.57 -10.18 -19.62
N GLU A 37 -28.48 -11.50 -19.71
CA GLU A 37 -27.78 -12.29 -18.68
C GLU A 37 -26.31 -11.83 -18.60
N ALA A 38 -25.78 -11.71 -17.38
CA ALA A 38 -24.45 -11.17 -17.16
C ALA A 38 -23.34 -12.20 -17.43
N TYR A 39 -22.38 -11.81 -18.28
CA TYR A 39 -21.15 -12.55 -18.58
C TYR A 39 -19.94 -11.62 -18.45
N GLU A 40 -18.82 -12.16 -17.97
CA GLU A 40 -17.53 -11.47 -18.05
C GLU A 40 -17.02 -11.43 -19.51
N PRO A 41 -16.30 -10.37 -19.92
CA PRO A 41 -16.01 -9.14 -19.18
C PRO A 41 -17.22 -8.20 -19.13
N LEU A 42 -17.62 -7.74 -17.94
CA LEU A 42 -18.79 -6.88 -17.73
C LEU A 42 -18.75 -5.53 -18.47
N HIS A 43 -17.57 -5.06 -18.90
CA HIS A 43 -17.42 -3.76 -19.56
C HIS A 43 -17.03 -3.87 -21.04
N LYS A 44 -17.05 -5.08 -21.64
CA LYS A 44 -16.55 -5.33 -23.01
C LYS A 44 -17.13 -4.44 -24.13
N ASP A 45 -18.36 -3.97 -23.98
CA ASP A 45 -19.05 -3.08 -24.95
C ASP A 45 -19.18 -1.65 -24.43
N ILE A 46 -18.61 -1.35 -23.27
CA ILE A 46 -18.65 -0.07 -22.58
C ILE A 46 -17.29 0.62 -22.67
N ASP A 47 -16.23 -0.04 -22.21
CA ASP A 47 -14.84 0.43 -22.28
C ASP A 47 -14.17 -0.14 -23.54
N THR A 48 -14.66 0.26 -24.72
CA THR A 48 -14.28 -0.34 -26.01
C THR A 48 -12.86 -0.03 -26.46
N ASP A 49 -12.24 0.98 -25.85
CA ASP A 49 -10.86 1.38 -26.15
C ASP A 49 -9.83 0.50 -25.42
N LYS A 50 -10.28 -0.41 -24.56
CA LYS A 50 -9.43 -1.28 -23.73
C LYS A 50 -9.93 -2.71 -23.73
N THR A 51 -8.97 -3.63 -23.56
CA THR A 51 -9.30 -5.04 -23.32
C THR A 51 -9.79 -5.19 -21.89
N CYS A 52 -11.08 -5.47 -21.75
CA CYS A 52 -11.69 -5.78 -20.47
C CYS A 52 -11.46 -7.26 -20.10
N GLY A 53 -11.29 -7.52 -18.81
CA GLY A 53 -11.23 -8.87 -18.23
C GLY A 53 -12.19 -9.02 -17.07
N VAL A 54 -11.89 -9.96 -16.16
CA VAL A 54 -12.71 -10.16 -14.95
C VAL A 54 -12.67 -8.90 -14.07
N GLY A 55 -13.85 -8.47 -13.61
CA GLY A 55 -14.01 -7.33 -12.69
C GLY A 55 -14.68 -7.73 -11.38
N PRO A 56 -14.90 -6.77 -10.47
CA PRO A 56 -15.47 -7.05 -9.16
C PRO A 56 -17.00 -7.19 -9.17
N GLY A 57 -17.67 -6.92 -10.29
CA GLY A 57 -19.14 -6.84 -10.38
C GLY A 57 -19.84 -8.18 -10.24
N MET A 58 -19.43 -9.21 -11.00
CA MET A 58 -19.99 -10.56 -10.86
C MET A 58 -19.79 -11.16 -9.45
N PRO A 59 -18.57 -11.15 -8.88
CA PRO A 59 -18.33 -11.74 -7.56
C PRO A 59 -19.08 -10.97 -6.46
N PHE A 60 -19.23 -9.65 -6.60
CA PHE A 60 -20.10 -8.84 -5.73
C PHE A 60 -21.54 -9.37 -5.71
N VAL A 61 -22.16 -9.56 -6.88
CA VAL A 61 -23.58 -9.98 -6.95
C VAL A 61 -23.77 -11.40 -6.46
N HIS A 62 -22.88 -12.33 -6.84
CA HIS A 62 -22.93 -13.70 -6.34
C HIS A 62 -22.87 -13.74 -4.82
N TYR A 63 -21.97 -12.96 -4.23
CA TYR A 63 -21.82 -12.93 -2.78
C TYR A 63 -23.06 -12.38 -2.07
N ILE A 64 -23.68 -11.29 -2.55
CA ILE A 64 -24.90 -10.76 -1.91
C ILE A 64 -26.10 -11.71 -2.10
N LEU A 65 -26.21 -12.41 -3.23
CA LEU A 65 -27.28 -13.39 -3.47
C LEU A 65 -27.11 -14.66 -2.60
N ASP A 66 -25.87 -15.06 -2.32
CA ASP A 66 -25.58 -16.14 -1.37
C ASP A 66 -26.02 -15.77 0.06
N LYS A 67 -25.87 -14.50 0.45
CA LYS A 67 -26.26 -14.01 1.79
C LYS A 67 -27.73 -13.62 1.90
N ASP A 68 -28.33 -13.16 0.81
CA ASP A 68 -29.73 -12.73 0.75
C ASP A 68 -30.35 -13.09 -0.60
N SER A 69 -30.89 -14.30 -0.68
CA SER A 69 -31.61 -14.79 -1.86
C SER A 69 -32.94 -14.06 -2.09
N SER A 70 -33.43 -13.26 -1.13
CA SER A 70 -34.70 -12.52 -1.27
C SER A 70 -34.59 -11.31 -2.20
N LEU A 71 -33.36 -10.90 -2.55
CA LEU A 71 -33.07 -9.83 -3.51
C LEU A 71 -33.62 -10.14 -4.92
N GLY A 72 -33.86 -11.42 -5.25
CA GLY A 72 -34.43 -11.83 -6.53
C GLY A 72 -33.45 -11.63 -7.68
N VAL A 73 -33.87 -10.89 -8.72
CA VAL A 73 -33.04 -10.59 -9.89
C VAL A 73 -32.24 -9.31 -9.64
N VAL A 74 -30.91 -9.41 -9.72
CA VAL A 74 -29.99 -8.29 -9.51
C VAL A 74 -29.45 -7.82 -10.85
N GLY A 75 -29.62 -6.52 -11.14
CA GLY A 75 -29.12 -5.89 -12.35
C GLY A 75 -27.83 -5.11 -12.11
N LEU A 76 -26.79 -5.42 -12.86
CA LEU A 76 -25.55 -4.64 -12.97
C LEU A 76 -25.69 -3.61 -14.09
N VAL A 77 -25.28 -2.37 -13.82
CA VAL A 77 -25.21 -1.28 -14.81
C VAL A 77 -23.74 -0.88 -14.96
N PRO A 78 -22.97 -1.57 -15.83
CA PRO A 78 -21.56 -1.24 -16.03
C PRO A 78 -21.45 0.14 -16.66
N CYS A 79 -20.67 1.03 -16.05
CA CYS A 79 -20.43 2.38 -16.57
C CYS A 79 -18.94 2.72 -16.64
N ALA A 80 -18.07 1.92 -16.02
CA ALA A 80 -16.68 2.30 -15.83
C ALA A 80 -15.90 2.34 -17.15
N ILE A 81 -15.12 3.40 -17.32
CA ILE A 81 -14.11 3.55 -18.36
C ILE A 81 -12.76 3.62 -17.65
N GLY A 82 -11.82 2.75 -18.03
CA GLY A 82 -10.51 2.68 -17.38
C GLY A 82 -9.66 3.91 -17.69
N GLY A 83 -8.79 4.32 -16.76
CA GLY A 83 -7.75 5.33 -17.02
C GLY A 83 -8.25 6.78 -17.14
N THR A 84 -9.46 7.07 -16.66
CA THR A 84 -10.06 8.42 -16.68
C THR A 84 -9.85 9.14 -15.36
N ASN A 85 -9.68 10.46 -15.41
CA ASN A 85 -9.65 11.35 -14.24
C ASN A 85 -11.04 11.67 -13.72
N ILE A 86 -11.18 12.01 -12.43
CA ILE A 86 -12.47 12.38 -11.84
C ILE A 86 -13.09 13.63 -12.50
N SER A 87 -12.27 14.49 -13.10
CA SER A 87 -12.73 15.65 -13.87
C SER A 87 -13.55 15.26 -15.09
N GLU A 88 -13.26 14.11 -15.71
CA GLU A 88 -14.01 13.56 -16.85
C GLU A 88 -15.37 12.96 -16.43
N TRP A 89 -15.59 12.83 -15.12
CA TRP A 89 -16.85 12.40 -14.50
C TRP A 89 -17.65 13.57 -13.92
N ALA A 90 -17.25 14.82 -14.13
CA ALA A 90 -18.01 15.98 -13.66
C ALA A 90 -19.36 16.10 -14.37
N GLN A 91 -20.37 16.66 -13.70
CA GLN A 91 -21.70 16.87 -14.29
C GLN A 91 -21.61 17.63 -15.64
N GLY A 92 -22.31 17.12 -16.65
CA GLY A 92 -22.32 17.67 -18.01
C GLY A 92 -21.25 17.12 -18.94
N THR A 93 -20.26 16.37 -18.44
CA THR A 93 -19.27 15.66 -19.25
C THR A 93 -19.84 14.41 -19.91
N LEU A 94 -19.14 13.87 -20.92
CA LEU A 94 -19.58 12.69 -21.65
C LEU A 94 -19.78 11.46 -20.74
N LEU A 95 -18.80 11.14 -19.89
CA LEU A 95 -18.85 9.95 -19.03
C LEU A 95 -19.97 10.05 -17.99
N TYR A 96 -20.10 11.22 -17.37
CA TYR A 96 -21.19 11.49 -16.44
C TYR A 96 -22.56 11.35 -17.09
N ASN A 97 -22.76 12.00 -18.25
CA ASN A 97 -24.03 11.95 -18.96
C ASN A 97 -24.38 10.53 -19.43
N GLN A 98 -23.37 9.75 -19.83
CA GLN A 98 -23.55 8.33 -20.15
C GLN A 98 -23.96 7.52 -18.91
N LEU A 99 -23.31 7.72 -17.77
CA LEU A 99 -23.67 7.05 -16.52
C LEU A 99 -25.13 7.36 -16.13
N VAL A 100 -25.53 8.64 -16.13
CA VAL A 100 -26.91 9.04 -15.81
C VAL A 100 -27.91 8.46 -16.82
N ARG A 101 -27.59 8.47 -18.12
CA ARG A 101 -28.43 7.87 -19.16
C ARG A 101 -28.63 6.37 -18.94
N ARG A 102 -27.55 5.65 -18.60
CA ARG A 102 -27.58 4.20 -18.35
C ARG A 102 -28.37 3.87 -17.09
N ALA A 103 -28.17 4.63 -16.02
CA ALA A 103 -28.96 4.55 -14.80
C ALA A 103 -30.46 4.80 -15.06
N GLY A 104 -30.79 5.82 -15.85
CA GLY A 104 -32.18 6.09 -16.26
C GLY A 104 -32.80 4.96 -17.08
N ALA A 105 -32.06 4.38 -18.03
CA ALA A 105 -32.51 3.23 -18.81
C ALA A 105 -32.73 1.98 -17.95
N ALA A 106 -31.86 1.74 -16.97
CA ALA A 106 -32.02 0.65 -16.00
C ALA A 106 -33.33 0.77 -15.22
N VAL A 107 -33.68 1.98 -14.79
CA VAL A 107 -34.96 2.26 -14.10
C VAL A 107 -36.15 2.13 -15.04
N GLN A 108 -36.06 2.64 -16.27
CA GLN A 108 -37.11 2.49 -17.29
C GLN A 108 -37.38 1.02 -17.63
N GLY A 109 -36.34 0.18 -17.59
CA GLY A 109 -36.45 -1.27 -17.74
C GLY A 109 -37.05 -2.01 -16.53
N GLY A 110 -37.54 -1.29 -15.52
CA GLY A 110 -38.18 -1.85 -14.32
C GLY A 110 -37.23 -2.06 -13.13
N GLY A 111 -35.96 -1.67 -13.23
CA GLY A 111 -35.00 -1.75 -12.14
C GLY A 111 -35.20 -0.67 -11.08
N THR A 112 -34.69 -0.92 -9.87
CA THR A 112 -34.52 0.11 -8.83
C THR A 112 -33.04 0.26 -8.53
N ILE A 113 -32.51 1.49 -8.54
CA ILE A 113 -31.10 1.73 -8.22
C ILE A 113 -30.92 1.63 -6.70
N THR A 114 -30.20 0.62 -6.25
CA THR A 114 -30.02 0.31 -4.82
C THR A 114 -28.68 0.76 -4.26
N ALA A 115 -27.63 0.83 -5.07
CA ALA A 115 -26.31 1.30 -4.67
C ALA A 115 -25.48 1.73 -5.89
N LEU A 116 -24.47 2.56 -5.63
CA LEU A 116 -23.35 2.82 -6.53
C LEU A 116 -22.09 2.11 -6.00
N LEU A 117 -21.46 1.28 -6.82
CA LEU A 117 -20.12 0.76 -6.56
C LEU A 117 -19.10 1.67 -7.22
N TRP A 118 -18.13 2.18 -6.46
CA TRP A 118 -17.13 3.13 -6.96
C TRP A 118 -15.70 2.69 -6.64
N TYR A 119 -14.86 2.63 -7.66
CA TYR A 119 -13.42 2.43 -7.52
C TYR A 119 -12.68 3.06 -8.70
N GLN A 120 -12.02 4.19 -8.39
CA GLN A 120 -11.29 5.07 -9.31
C GLN A 120 -10.33 5.94 -8.47
N GLY A 121 -9.35 6.57 -9.13
CA GLY A 121 -8.46 7.57 -8.54
C GLY A 121 -7.01 7.45 -9.02
N GLU A 122 -6.64 6.33 -9.67
CA GLU A 122 -5.26 6.11 -10.12
C GLU A 122 -4.83 7.16 -11.15
N SER A 123 -5.70 7.57 -12.06
CA SER A 123 -5.37 8.56 -13.11
C SER A 123 -5.18 9.97 -12.55
N ASP A 124 -5.93 10.34 -11.52
CA ASP A 124 -5.80 11.67 -10.89
C ASP A 124 -4.49 11.83 -10.12
N THR A 125 -3.77 10.72 -9.90
CA THR A 125 -2.39 10.75 -9.39
C THR A 125 -1.36 11.10 -10.47
N VAL A 126 -1.74 11.47 -11.69
CA VAL A 126 -0.79 11.87 -12.75
C VAL A 126 -0.36 13.32 -12.65
N THR A 127 -1.16 14.22 -12.08
CA THR A 127 -0.79 15.63 -11.90
C THR A 127 -1.01 16.10 -10.48
N LEU A 128 -0.28 17.16 -10.10
CA LEU A 128 -0.48 17.77 -8.80
C LEU A 128 -1.88 18.29 -8.62
N GLU A 129 -2.27 19.09 -9.59
CA GLU A 129 -3.53 19.79 -9.56
C GLU A 129 -4.70 18.82 -9.45
N ASP A 130 -4.69 17.71 -10.18
CA ASP A 130 -5.76 16.72 -10.14
C ASP A 130 -5.81 15.99 -8.80
N ALA A 131 -4.67 15.54 -8.27
CA ALA A 131 -4.61 14.88 -6.96
C ALA A 131 -5.08 15.81 -5.82
N LYS A 132 -4.68 17.10 -5.84
CA LYS A 132 -5.16 18.11 -4.87
C LYS A 132 -6.68 18.29 -4.93
N LEU A 133 -7.25 18.26 -6.13
CA LEU A 133 -8.68 18.51 -6.38
C LEU A 133 -9.54 17.25 -6.34
N TYR A 134 -8.92 16.07 -6.27
CA TYR A 134 -9.61 14.79 -6.37
C TYR A 134 -10.76 14.67 -5.36
N LYS A 135 -10.49 14.96 -4.08
CA LYS A 135 -11.49 14.88 -3.02
C LYS A 135 -12.71 15.75 -3.31
N SER A 136 -12.51 17.03 -3.60
CA SER A 136 -13.62 17.96 -3.79
C SER A 136 -14.41 17.65 -5.06
N ARG A 137 -13.73 17.21 -6.13
CA ARG A 137 -14.39 16.76 -7.37
C ARG A 137 -15.18 15.47 -7.15
N LEU A 138 -14.66 14.53 -6.37
CA LEU A 138 -15.35 13.27 -6.05
C LEU A 138 -16.60 13.50 -5.18
N GLU A 139 -16.49 14.34 -4.15
CA GLU A 139 -17.63 14.73 -3.32
C GLU A 139 -18.71 15.46 -4.15
N LYS A 140 -18.27 16.33 -5.07
CA LYS A 140 -19.19 16.99 -6.00
C LYS A 140 -19.85 16.00 -6.94
N PHE A 141 -19.09 15.07 -7.52
CA PHE A 141 -19.62 14.01 -8.39
C PHE A 141 -20.73 13.21 -7.71
N PHE A 142 -20.52 12.73 -6.48
CA PHE A 142 -21.56 12.00 -5.75
C PHE A 142 -22.79 12.86 -5.44
N THR A 143 -22.58 14.14 -5.16
CA THR A 143 -23.68 15.09 -4.90
C THR A 143 -24.51 15.31 -6.16
N ASP A 144 -23.85 15.63 -7.28
CA ASP A 144 -24.51 15.84 -8.57
C ASP A 144 -25.27 14.57 -9.00
N LEU A 145 -24.62 13.40 -8.88
CA LEU A 145 -25.22 12.13 -9.30
C LEU A 145 -26.48 11.79 -8.49
N ARG A 146 -26.44 11.99 -7.17
CA ARG A 146 -27.63 11.79 -6.33
C ARG A 146 -28.76 12.74 -6.70
N ASN A 147 -28.44 13.98 -7.06
CA ASN A 147 -29.43 14.96 -7.50
C ASN A 147 -30.06 14.56 -8.83
N ASP A 148 -29.24 14.20 -9.83
CA ASP A 148 -29.72 13.87 -11.18
C ASP A 148 -30.48 12.54 -11.22
N LEU A 149 -30.16 11.60 -10.32
CA LEU A 149 -30.92 10.36 -10.13
C LEU A 149 -32.13 10.51 -9.19
N LEU A 150 -32.35 11.70 -8.61
CA LEU A 150 -33.38 11.95 -7.59
C LEU A 150 -33.29 10.97 -6.40
N ALA A 151 -32.08 10.57 -6.04
CA ALA A 151 -31.78 9.55 -5.04
C ALA A 151 -30.83 10.10 -3.96
N PRO A 152 -31.28 11.04 -3.11
CA PRO A 152 -30.43 11.71 -2.11
C PRO A 152 -29.81 10.76 -1.08
N MET A 153 -30.43 9.60 -0.86
CA MET A 153 -29.99 8.57 0.08
C MET A 153 -29.24 7.42 -0.60
N LEU A 154 -28.94 7.50 -1.91
CA LEU A 154 -28.29 6.42 -2.64
C LEU A 154 -26.98 6.01 -1.93
N PRO A 155 -26.87 4.76 -1.46
CA PRO A 155 -25.63 4.25 -0.89
C PRO A 155 -24.51 4.28 -1.93
N VAL A 156 -23.35 4.78 -1.53
CA VAL A 156 -22.12 4.74 -2.34
C VAL A 156 -21.14 3.85 -1.62
N ILE A 157 -20.85 2.69 -2.21
CA ILE A 157 -19.86 1.75 -1.70
C ILE A 157 -18.57 2.04 -2.47
N GLN A 158 -17.72 2.85 -1.86
CA GLN A 158 -16.45 3.29 -2.42
C GLN A 158 -15.29 2.43 -1.90
N MET A 159 -14.45 1.96 -2.81
CA MET A 159 -13.14 1.40 -2.48
C MET A 159 -12.07 2.49 -2.58
N CYS A 160 -11.27 2.66 -1.52
CA CYS A 160 -10.12 3.56 -1.49
C CYS A 160 -8.82 2.76 -1.56
N GLY A 161 -8.32 2.50 -2.78
CA GLY A 161 -7.02 1.87 -3.03
C GLY A 161 -6.91 0.39 -2.62
N SER A 162 -6.44 -0.45 -3.53
CA SER A 162 -6.17 -1.86 -3.29
C SER A 162 -4.78 -2.07 -2.67
N LYS A 163 -4.61 -1.78 -1.38
CA LYS A 163 -3.35 -2.12 -0.68
C LYS A 163 -3.15 -3.64 -0.69
N GLY A 164 -2.09 -4.12 -1.35
CA GLY A 164 -1.65 -5.51 -1.26
C GLY A 164 -2.38 -6.52 -2.17
N SER A 165 -3.16 -6.06 -3.14
CA SER A 165 -3.82 -6.94 -4.10
C SER A 165 -2.84 -7.50 -5.12
N GLN A 166 -2.96 -8.80 -5.44
CA GLN A 166 -2.16 -9.46 -6.48
C GLN A 166 -2.40 -8.78 -7.83
N LEU A 167 -1.33 -8.35 -8.50
CA LEU A 167 -1.36 -7.73 -9.83
C LEU A 167 -1.11 -8.77 -10.92
N GLU A 168 -1.59 -8.50 -12.13
CA GLU A 168 -1.19 -9.22 -13.34
C GLU A 168 0.31 -9.04 -13.62
N PRO A 169 0.94 -9.87 -14.48
CA PRO A 169 2.35 -9.77 -14.83
C PRO A 169 2.81 -8.42 -15.41
N ASP A 170 1.87 -7.54 -15.77
CA ASP A 170 2.16 -6.18 -16.21
C ASP A 170 2.33 -5.17 -15.06
N TYR A 171 2.16 -5.61 -13.81
CA TYR A 171 2.36 -4.83 -12.59
C TYR A 171 1.51 -3.56 -12.50
N LEU A 172 0.43 -3.48 -13.29
CA LEU A 172 -0.48 -2.34 -13.33
C LEU A 172 -1.91 -2.75 -13.03
N HIS A 173 -2.33 -3.90 -13.55
CA HIS A 173 -3.71 -4.36 -13.46
C HIS A 173 -3.93 -5.33 -12.31
N LEU A 174 -5.08 -5.26 -11.64
CA LEU A 174 -5.45 -6.26 -10.63
C LEU A 174 -5.66 -7.63 -11.28
N SER A 175 -5.08 -8.66 -10.66
CA SER A 175 -5.23 -10.05 -11.09
C SER A 175 -6.67 -10.56 -10.96
N THR A 176 -7.03 -11.63 -11.68
CA THR A 176 -8.36 -12.28 -11.53
C THR A 176 -8.72 -12.59 -10.07
N PRO A 177 -7.87 -13.24 -9.25
CA PRO A 177 -8.17 -13.46 -7.84
C PRO A 177 -8.37 -12.18 -7.03
N ALA A 178 -7.59 -11.13 -7.31
CA ALA A 178 -7.74 -9.83 -6.65
C ALA A 178 -9.07 -9.15 -7.01
N GLN A 179 -9.53 -9.27 -8.26
CA GLN A 179 -10.83 -8.75 -8.70
C GLN A 179 -11.99 -9.48 -8.00
N VAL A 180 -11.88 -10.80 -7.82
CA VAL A 180 -12.86 -11.60 -7.06
C VAL A 180 -12.92 -11.15 -5.60
N ASN A 181 -11.77 -11.05 -4.94
CA ASN A 181 -11.70 -10.60 -3.55
C ASN A 181 -12.26 -9.18 -3.38
N LEU A 182 -11.97 -8.27 -4.32
CA LEU A 182 -12.52 -6.92 -4.31
C LEU A 182 -14.06 -6.93 -4.40
N GLY A 183 -14.64 -7.81 -5.22
CA GLY A 183 -16.09 -7.99 -5.29
C GLY A 183 -16.71 -8.40 -3.95
N GLU A 184 -16.08 -9.36 -3.26
CA GLU A 184 -16.49 -9.80 -1.92
C GLU A 184 -16.37 -8.68 -0.88
N MET A 185 -15.30 -7.88 -0.91
CA MET A 185 -15.13 -6.73 -0.02
C MET A 185 -16.24 -5.69 -0.21
N LEU A 186 -16.56 -5.37 -1.47
CA LEU A 186 -17.66 -4.47 -1.81
C LEU A 186 -19.01 -5.04 -1.34
N ALA A 187 -19.22 -6.35 -1.46
CA ALA A 187 -20.46 -7.02 -1.06
C ALA A 187 -20.66 -6.98 0.46
N ASN A 188 -19.61 -7.26 1.22
CA ASN A 188 -19.64 -7.14 2.68
C ASN A 188 -19.95 -5.70 3.13
N ALA A 189 -19.35 -4.70 2.50
CA ALA A 189 -19.63 -3.29 2.80
C ALA A 189 -21.09 -2.91 2.47
N TYR A 190 -21.63 -3.42 1.36
CA TYR A 190 -23.04 -3.24 1.00
C TYR A 190 -23.97 -3.85 2.05
N LEU A 191 -23.76 -5.12 2.42
CA LEU A 191 -24.59 -5.84 3.39
C LEU A 191 -24.62 -5.15 4.77
N GLN A 192 -23.48 -4.63 5.22
CA GLN A 192 -23.40 -3.84 6.47
C GLN A 192 -24.22 -2.54 6.39
N THR A 193 -24.29 -1.94 5.21
CA THR A 193 -25.05 -0.70 4.99
C THR A 193 -26.56 -0.95 5.03
N VAL A 194 -27.03 -2.09 4.50
CA VAL A 194 -28.47 -2.42 4.44
C VAL A 194 -29.01 -3.13 5.69
N ALA A 195 -28.18 -3.81 6.48
CA ALA A 195 -28.61 -4.56 7.66
C ALA A 195 -28.88 -3.71 8.93
N SER A 196 -28.70 -2.39 8.89
CA SER A 196 -28.92 -1.50 10.05
C SER A 196 -30.40 -1.09 10.18
N PRO A 197 -31.14 -1.46 11.25
CA PRO A 197 -32.56 -1.16 11.37
C PRO A 197 -32.81 0.18 12.08
N VAL A 198 -33.29 1.22 11.36
CA VAL A 198 -34.07 2.33 11.97
C VAL A 198 -35.07 2.93 10.97
N HIS A 199 -36.37 2.69 11.19
CA HIS A 199 -37.48 3.51 10.67
C HIS A 199 -38.00 4.42 11.81
N SER A 200 -38.00 5.75 11.64
CA SER A 200 -39.16 6.66 11.88
C SER A 200 -38.76 8.16 11.84
N SER A 201 -39.47 8.93 11.00
CA SER A 201 -39.79 10.38 11.07
C SER A 201 -38.68 11.43 11.36
N ALA A 202 -38.49 12.33 10.37
CA ALA A 202 -37.77 13.62 10.39
C ALA A 202 -36.22 13.56 10.39
N PRO A 203 -35.53 14.52 9.73
CA PRO A 203 -34.27 14.29 9.04
C PRO A 203 -33.13 14.18 10.05
N LYS A 204 -32.61 12.97 10.21
CA LYS A 204 -31.25 12.78 10.71
C LYS A 204 -30.32 12.78 9.51
N LYS A 205 -29.30 13.63 9.56
CA LYS A 205 -28.16 13.62 8.63
C LYS A 205 -27.77 12.17 8.35
N VAL A 206 -27.61 11.84 7.07
CA VAL A 206 -27.01 10.59 6.63
C VAL A 206 -25.77 10.35 7.48
N ARG A 207 -25.78 9.25 8.23
CA ARG A 207 -24.66 8.80 9.03
C ARG A 207 -23.57 8.35 8.07
N ALA A 208 -22.79 9.30 7.59
CA ALA A 208 -21.53 8.98 6.99
C ALA A 208 -20.61 8.47 8.12
N LEU A 209 -19.76 7.50 7.80
CA LEU A 209 -18.85 6.81 8.72
C LEU A 209 -17.75 7.72 9.30
N TRP A 210 -18.00 9.03 9.44
CA TRP A 210 -17.15 10.01 10.11
C TRP A 210 -17.62 10.40 11.53
N ASP A 211 -18.80 9.93 11.99
CA ASP A 211 -19.38 10.30 13.30
C ASP A 211 -19.17 9.25 14.42
N THR A 212 -18.20 8.34 14.25
CA THR A 212 -17.57 7.63 15.39
C THR A 212 -16.13 8.09 15.45
N ASP A 213 -15.64 8.42 16.64
CA ASP A 213 -14.34 9.03 17.00
C ASP A 213 -13.07 8.29 16.49
N ILE A 214 -13.01 7.98 15.19
CA ILE A 214 -11.94 7.22 14.56
C ILE A 214 -11.20 8.05 13.51
N PHE A 215 -11.77 9.13 12.95
CA PHE A 215 -11.02 10.02 12.05
C PHE A 215 -11.50 11.48 12.12
N SER A 216 -10.74 12.34 12.82
CA SER A 216 -10.79 13.79 12.62
C SER A 216 -9.99 14.19 11.38
N PRO A 217 -10.45 15.16 10.57
CA PRO A 217 -9.81 15.54 9.32
C PRO A 217 -8.68 16.57 9.55
N ILE A 218 -7.47 16.28 9.11
CA ILE A 218 -6.38 17.27 8.95
C ILE A 218 -6.15 17.48 7.43
N PRO A 219 -6.06 18.73 6.94
CA PRO A 219 -6.09 19.04 5.51
C PRO A 219 -4.70 18.92 4.87
N LEU A 220 -4.47 17.89 4.05
CA LEU A 220 -3.19 17.65 3.35
C LEU A 220 -3.35 17.46 1.84
N TRP A 221 -4.28 18.18 1.21
CA TRP A 221 -4.48 18.14 -0.23
C TRP A 221 -3.57 19.15 -0.98
N LYS A 222 -2.38 19.50 -0.44
CA LYS A 222 -1.56 20.58 -1.03
C LYS A 222 -0.13 20.21 -1.46
N THR A 223 0.36 18.99 -1.21
CA THR A 223 1.78 18.64 -1.44
C THR A 223 2.05 17.43 -2.33
N GLU A 224 1.12 16.48 -2.50
CA GLU A 224 1.41 15.13 -3.04
C GLU A 224 1.85 15.09 -4.51
N ALA A 225 0.91 15.03 -5.42
CA ALA A 225 0.76 15.98 -6.47
C ALA A 225 2.07 16.65 -7.10
N GLU A 226 2.92 17.38 -6.38
CA GLU A 226 4.06 18.19 -6.85
C GLU A 226 5.26 17.26 -7.12
N ALA A 227 5.29 16.11 -6.41
CA ALA A 227 6.24 15.03 -6.59
C ALA A 227 5.98 14.21 -7.88
N ILE A 228 4.76 14.22 -8.40
CA ILE A 228 4.36 13.44 -9.58
C ILE A 228 4.86 14.12 -10.87
N PHE A 229 4.92 15.45 -10.89
CA PHE A 229 5.34 16.24 -12.05
C PHE A 229 6.82 16.00 -12.45
N ALA A 230 7.68 15.62 -11.50
CA ALA A 230 9.11 15.42 -11.77
C ALA A 230 9.45 14.06 -12.44
N ALA A 231 8.59 13.05 -12.30
CA ALA A 231 8.89 11.69 -12.74
C ALA A 231 8.54 11.42 -14.22
N SER A 232 7.67 12.23 -14.84
CA SER A 232 7.10 12.00 -16.17
C SER A 232 8.04 12.34 -17.35
N LEU A 233 9.10 13.13 -17.12
CA LEU A 233 9.95 13.65 -18.20
C LEU A 233 11.11 12.73 -18.65
N SER A 234 11.27 11.52 -18.11
CA SER A 234 12.48 10.71 -18.34
C SER A 234 12.24 9.30 -18.88
N LYS A 235 11.36 9.10 -19.88
CA LYS A 235 11.25 7.80 -20.57
C LYS A 235 10.73 7.91 -22.00
N HIS A 236 11.60 8.37 -22.91
CA HIS A 236 11.60 7.93 -24.30
C HIS A 236 13.00 7.46 -24.66
N GLN A 237 13.07 6.29 -25.32
CA GLN A 237 14.24 5.60 -25.90
C GLN A 237 14.90 4.48 -25.06
N SER A 238 14.44 3.25 -25.28
CA SER A 238 15.15 2.18 -26.04
C SER A 238 14.82 0.77 -25.53
N ARG A 239 14.61 -0.15 -26.48
CA ARG A 239 14.14 -1.53 -26.33
C ARG A 239 15.24 -2.54 -26.74
N HIS A 240 15.04 -3.80 -26.33
CA HIS A 240 15.57 -5.10 -26.85
C HIS A 240 16.96 -5.54 -26.34
N ALA A 241 17.28 -6.81 -26.05
CA ALA A 241 16.67 -8.12 -26.38
C ALA A 241 17.11 -9.29 -25.44
N GLY A 242 16.25 -10.33 -25.34
CA GLY A 242 16.56 -11.79 -25.34
C GLY A 242 17.14 -12.45 -24.07
N ASP A 243 16.95 -13.74 -23.76
CA ASP A 243 16.18 -14.86 -24.34
C ASP A 243 16.13 -16.03 -23.30
N GLN A 244 15.33 -17.08 -23.58
CA GLN A 244 14.82 -18.17 -22.73
C GLN A 244 15.77 -19.33 -22.28
N LYS A 245 15.19 -20.18 -21.39
CA LYS A 245 15.40 -21.63 -21.06
C LYS A 245 16.04 -21.86 -19.67
N SER A 246 15.70 -22.82 -18.82
CA SER A 246 14.91 -24.09 -18.82
C SER A 246 14.63 -24.42 -17.33
N GLY A 247 13.56 -25.08 -16.87
CA GLY A 247 13.16 -26.46 -17.15
C GLY A 247 13.83 -27.48 -16.20
N GLN A 248 13.15 -27.82 -15.09
CA GLN A 248 13.26 -29.02 -14.22
C GLN A 248 14.59 -29.40 -13.52
N LEU A 249 14.56 -29.44 -12.19
CA LEU A 249 15.12 -30.56 -11.42
C LEU A 249 14.33 -30.77 -10.11
N LEU A 250 13.58 -31.87 -10.06
CA LEU A 250 12.92 -32.41 -8.88
C LEU A 250 13.87 -33.43 -8.26
N GLY A 251 14.23 -33.29 -6.98
CA GLY A 251 14.88 -34.37 -6.24
C GLY A 251 15.79 -33.95 -5.10
N MET A 252 15.31 -34.17 -3.87
CA MET A 252 16.09 -34.51 -2.68
C MET A 252 16.96 -33.41 -2.06
N MET A 253 16.38 -32.62 -1.16
CA MET A 253 17.13 -32.03 -0.03
C MET A 253 16.35 -32.22 1.26
N SER A 254 17.10 -32.63 2.28
CA SER A 254 16.72 -32.91 3.66
C SER A 254 15.81 -31.84 4.26
N ARG A 255 14.81 -32.27 5.06
CA ARG A 255 14.00 -31.40 5.92
C ARG A 255 14.90 -30.69 6.93
N GLU A 256 15.37 -29.50 6.59
CA GLU A 256 15.70 -28.50 7.60
C GLU A 256 14.39 -28.15 8.31
N SER A 257 14.38 -28.26 9.64
CA SER A 257 13.23 -27.93 10.47
C SER A 257 13.00 -26.42 10.41
N TYR A 258 12.13 -25.98 9.50
CA TYR A 258 11.61 -24.62 9.45
C TYR A 258 10.95 -24.29 10.80
N ALA A 259 11.27 -23.13 11.35
CA ALA A 259 10.61 -22.64 12.55
C ALA A 259 9.11 -22.46 12.26
N ASP A 260 8.27 -22.93 13.20
CA ASP A 260 6.82 -22.80 13.10
C ASP A 260 6.43 -21.30 13.02
N PRO A 261 5.65 -20.88 12.01
CA PRO A 261 5.05 -19.55 11.95
C PRO A 261 4.27 -19.16 13.22
N SER A 262 3.90 -20.11 14.09
CA SER A 262 3.25 -19.86 15.39
C SER A 262 4.19 -19.62 16.58
N SER A 263 5.52 -19.61 16.39
CA SER A 263 6.47 -19.38 17.49
C SER A 263 6.42 -17.92 18.00
N ASP A 264 6.60 -17.70 19.30
CA ASP A 264 6.75 -16.37 19.88
C ASP A 264 7.99 -15.67 19.28
N LYS A 265 7.77 -14.54 18.58
CA LYS A 265 8.81 -13.84 17.80
C LYS A 265 9.29 -12.59 18.50
N SER A 266 10.60 -12.32 18.44
CA SER A 266 11.15 -11.01 18.73
C SER A 266 11.10 -10.15 17.47
N ILE A 267 10.16 -9.20 17.42
CA ILE A 267 9.81 -8.41 16.23
C ILE A 267 10.56 -7.07 16.23
N PHE A 268 11.16 -6.70 15.09
CA PHE A 268 11.89 -5.45 14.89
C PHE A 268 11.32 -4.70 13.69
N LEU A 269 10.93 -3.45 13.92
CA LEU A 269 10.42 -2.57 12.86
C LEU A 269 11.60 -1.89 12.17
N LEU A 270 11.65 -1.90 10.84
CA LEU A 270 12.71 -1.29 10.05
C LEU A 270 12.12 -0.13 9.23
N ALA A 271 12.31 1.11 9.68
CA ALA A 271 11.72 2.29 9.04
C ALA A 271 12.73 3.41 8.78
N GLY A 272 12.36 4.34 7.91
CA GLY A 272 13.21 5.42 7.44
C GLY A 272 13.31 5.43 5.92
N GLN A 273 14.47 5.78 5.37
CA GLN A 273 14.63 5.95 3.93
C GLN A 273 15.55 4.91 3.27
N SER A 274 16.12 5.27 2.11
CA SER A 274 16.91 4.38 1.25
C SER A 274 18.06 3.64 1.95
N ASN A 275 18.75 4.27 2.92
CA ASN A 275 19.81 3.60 3.67
C ASN A 275 19.28 2.57 4.68
N MET A 276 18.05 2.69 5.19
CA MET A 276 17.36 1.60 5.90
C MET A 276 16.83 0.54 4.92
N ALA A 277 16.22 1.00 3.82
CA ALA A 277 15.63 0.11 2.81
C ALA A 277 16.67 -0.84 2.21
N GLY A 278 17.88 -0.30 2.00
CA GLY A 278 19.03 -1.00 1.47
C GLY A 278 19.31 -0.61 0.02
N ARG A 279 20.57 -0.24 -0.25
CA ARG A 279 21.10 0.11 -1.58
C ARG A 279 22.49 -0.48 -1.83
N GLY A 280 23.02 -1.24 -0.88
CA GLY A 280 24.30 -1.90 -1.03
C GLY A 280 24.25 -2.92 -2.16
N SER A 281 25.23 -2.87 -3.08
CA SER A 281 25.29 -3.80 -4.21
C SER A 281 25.43 -5.26 -3.76
N MET A 282 24.69 -6.14 -4.41
CA MET A 282 24.77 -7.61 -4.23
C MET A 282 25.61 -8.29 -5.32
N ALA A 283 26.17 -7.54 -6.27
CA ALA A 283 26.87 -8.11 -7.43
C ALA A 283 28.12 -8.92 -7.07
N GLY A 284 28.74 -8.65 -5.91
CA GLY A 284 29.88 -9.42 -5.38
C GLY A 284 29.49 -10.62 -4.50
N GLY A 285 28.19 -10.95 -4.43
CA GLY A 285 27.64 -11.93 -3.49
C GLY A 285 27.12 -11.29 -2.20
N VAL A 286 26.35 -12.07 -1.44
CA VAL A 286 25.82 -11.67 -0.13
C VAL A 286 26.87 -11.95 0.95
N PRO A 287 27.28 -10.95 1.76
CA PRO A 287 28.24 -11.15 2.85
C PRO A 287 27.78 -12.21 3.85
N GLU A 288 28.72 -12.82 4.58
CA GLU A 288 28.42 -13.82 5.62
C GLU A 288 27.42 -13.28 6.66
N GLU A 289 27.56 -12.01 7.04
CA GLU A 289 26.70 -11.38 8.03
C GLU A 289 25.27 -11.11 7.54
N CYS A 290 25.06 -11.18 6.22
CA CYS A 290 23.77 -10.99 5.57
C CYS A 290 23.11 -12.32 5.17
N GLN A 291 23.73 -13.47 5.49
CA GLN A 291 23.20 -14.77 5.08
C GLN A 291 21.83 -15.06 5.70
N PRO A 292 20.88 -15.66 4.94
CA PRO A 292 19.60 -16.09 5.48
C PRO A 292 19.77 -17.11 6.61
N ASN A 293 18.83 -17.08 7.56
CA ASN A 293 18.78 -18.03 8.67
C ASN A 293 17.31 -18.41 8.91
N PRO A 294 16.95 -19.71 9.05
CA PRO A 294 15.58 -20.14 9.32
C PRO A 294 14.93 -19.53 10.58
N SER A 295 15.74 -19.03 11.52
CA SER A 295 15.28 -18.31 12.72
C SER A 295 15.13 -16.80 12.52
N ILE A 296 15.37 -16.27 11.32
CA ILE A 296 15.14 -14.87 10.95
C ILE A 296 14.07 -14.83 9.86
N LEU A 297 12.94 -14.23 10.17
CA LEU A 297 11.81 -14.09 9.28
C LEU A 297 11.62 -12.63 8.84
N ARG A 298 11.02 -12.43 7.67
CA ARG A 298 10.64 -11.13 7.12
C ARG A 298 9.14 -11.10 6.87
N LEU A 299 8.47 -10.01 7.24
CA LEU A 299 7.08 -9.79 6.88
C LEU A 299 6.99 -9.21 5.47
N THR A 300 6.38 -9.94 4.53
CA THR A 300 6.20 -9.52 3.14
C THR A 300 5.19 -8.37 3.00
N ALA A 301 5.07 -7.80 1.80
CA ALA A 301 4.02 -6.83 1.47
C ALA A 301 2.60 -7.40 1.65
N THR A 302 2.43 -8.71 1.43
CA THR A 302 1.18 -9.46 1.62
C THR A 302 0.94 -9.91 3.06
N LEU A 303 1.72 -9.40 4.02
CA LEU A 303 1.63 -9.71 5.45
C LEU A 303 1.85 -11.19 5.79
N SER A 304 2.65 -11.88 4.98
CA SER A 304 3.08 -13.26 5.26
C SER A 304 4.51 -13.27 5.79
N TRP A 305 4.82 -14.22 6.68
CA TRP A 305 6.19 -14.44 7.14
C TRP A 305 6.92 -15.40 6.20
N GLU A 306 8.14 -15.04 5.81
CA GLU A 306 9.06 -15.89 5.04
C GLU A 306 10.46 -15.83 5.65
N VAL A 307 11.36 -16.74 5.29
CA VAL A 307 12.77 -16.64 5.68
C VAL A 307 13.35 -15.33 5.12
N ALA A 308 13.98 -14.55 5.99
CA ALA A 308 14.53 -13.26 5.61
C ALA A 308 15.76 -13.42 4.73
N SER A 309 15.76 -12.72 3.59
CA SER A 309 16.91 -12.56 2.70
C SER A 309 16.91 -11.16 2.11
N ASP A 310 18.08 -10.55 1.98
CA ASP A 310 18.22 -9.28 1.26
C ASP A 310 17.84 -9.45 -0.23
N PRO A 311 17.24 -8.43 -0.87
CA PRO A 311 16.85 -7.15 -0.29
C PRO A 311 15.57 -7.25 0.56
N LEU A 312 15.63 -6.77 1.80
CA LEU A 312 14.50 -6.85 2.73
C LEU A 312 13.31 -5.95 2.34
N HIS A 313 13.53 -4.90 1.55
CA HIS A 313 12.47 -3.95 1.17
C HIS A 313 11.99 -4.11 -0.28
N ARG A 314 12.32 -5.23 -0.96
CA ARG A 314 12.06 -5.44 -2.40
C ARG A 314 10.60 -5.31 -2.85
N ASP A 315 9.64 -5.65 -1.98
CA ASP A 315 8.19 -5.54 -2.20
C ASP A 315 7.57 -4.39 -1.40
N ILE A 316 8.38 -3.57 -0.73
CA ILE A 316 7.97 -2.43 0.11
C ILE A 316 8.34 -1.11 -0.58
N ASP A 317 9.62 -0.93 -0.90
CA ASP A 317 10.18 0.27 -1.56
C ASP A 317 10.20 0.07 -3.09
N ILE A 318 9.03 -0.27 -3.65
CA ILE A 318 8.86 -0.81 -5.01
C ILE A 318 9.29 0.12 -6.15
N HIS A 319 9.41 1.42 -5.88
CA HIS A 319 9.80 2.41 -6.89
C HIS A 319 11.32 2.60 -6.99
N LYS A 320 12.10 1.89 -6.18
CA LYS A 320 13.56 2.02 -6.09
C LYS A 320 14.22 0.64 -6.14
N THR A 321 15.40 0.58 -6.75
CA THR A 321 16.22 -0.64 -6.71
C THR A 321 16.73 -0.86 -5.29
N CYS A 322 16.30 -1.96 -4.67
CA CYS A 322 16.74 -2.35 -3.33
C CYS A 322 17.97 -3.26 -3.39
N GLY A 323 18.85 -3.11 -2.42
CA GLY A 323 20.04 -3.94 -2.21
C GLY A 323 20.17 -4.33 -0.74
N VAL A 324 21.41 -4.59 -0.31
CA VAL A 324 21.71 -4.85 1.11
C VAL A 324 21.40 -3.61 1.94
N GLY A 325 20.65 -3.80 3.03
CA GLY A 325 20.44 -2.82 4.10
C GLY A 325 21.04 -3.30 5.44
N PRO A 326 20.81 -2.59 6.54
CA PRO A 326 21.38 -2.94 7.85
C PRO A 326 20.58 -4.05 8.56
N GLY A 327 19.43 -4.46 8.04
CA GLY A 327 18.49 -5.37 8.71
C GLY A 327 19.02 -6.80 8.89
N MET A 328 19.53 -7.45 7.84
CA MET A 328 20.14 -8.79 7.95
C MET A 328 21.37 -8.82 8.87
N PRO A 329 22.38 -7.92 8.73
CA PRO A 329 23.53 -7.92 9.63
C PRO A 329 23.15 -7.58 11.08
N PHE A 330 22.13 -6.76 11.30
CA PHE A 330 21.53 -6.56 12.63
C PHE A 330 20.97 -7.86 13.19
N ALA A 331 20.07 -8.53 12.45
CA ALA A 331 19.34 -9.71 12.89
C ALA A 331 20.28 -10.89 13.21
N ASN A 332 21.25 -11.16 12.33
CA ASN A 332 22.25 -12.21 12.57
C ASN A 332 23.12 -11.89 13.80
N SER A 333 23.48 -10.62 14.01
CA SER A 333 24.29 -10.21 15.15
C SER A 333 23.56 -10.35 16.49
N ILE A 334 22.27 -9.98 16.56
CA ILE A 334 21.48 -10.13 17.79
C ILE A 334 21.18 -11.59 18.12
N LEU A 335 20.91 -12.44 17.13
CA LEU A 335 20.73 -13.88 17.36
C LEU A 335 22.00 -14.55 17.88
N LYS A 336 23.17 -14.12 17.39
CA LYS A 336 24.47 -14.60 17.88
C LYS A 336 24.77 -14.10 19.30
N GLY A 337 24.32 -12.91 19.64
CA GLY A 337 24.59 -12.26 20.93
C GLY A 337 23.60 -12.60 22.06
N ASP A 338 22.36 -12.96 21.71
CA ASP A 338 21.30 -13.28 22.67
C ASP A 338 20.38 -14.39 22.14
N SER A 339 20.67 -15.63 22.54
CA SER A 339 19.88 -16.79 22.16
C SER A 339 18.47 -16.82 22.77
N SER A 340 18.17 -15.95 23.76
CA SER A 340 16.83 -15.89 24.37
C SER A 340 15.81 -15.15 23.49
N LEU A 341 16.23 -14.57 22.37
CA LEU A 341 15.35 -13.84 21.45
C LEU A 341 14.40 -14.75 20.66
N GLY A 342 14.68 -16.06 20.61
CA GLY A 342 13.87 -17.01 19.84
C GLY A 342 13.93 -16.71 18.35
N VAL A 343 12.77 -16.72 17.68
CA VAL A 343 12.69 -16.36 16.26
C VAL A 343 12.67 -14.83 16.12
N VAL A 344 13.55 -14.29 15.28
CA VAL A 344 13.60 -12.86 14.97
C VAL A 344 12.67 -12.57 13.79
N GLY A 345 11.77 -11.61 13.94
CA GLY A 345 10.89 -11.14 12.87
C GLY A 345 11.24 -9.72 12.44
N LEU A 346 11.57 -9.51 11.17
CA LEU A 346 11.85 -8.20 10.58
C LEU A 346 10.62 -7.67 9.85
N VAL A 347 10.23 -6.43 10.16
CA VAL A 347 9.09 -5.75 9.53
C VAL A 347 9.61 -4.58 8.71
N PRO A 348 9.94 -4.79 7.42
CA PRO A 348 10.44 -3.74 6.54
C PRO A 348 9.33 -2.73 6.22
N CYS A 349 9.61 -1.45 6.41
CA CYS A 349 8.68 -0.33 6.20
C CYS A 349 9.35 0.89 5.55
N ALA A 350 10.67 0.92 5.38
CA ALA A 350 11.39 2.09 4.85
C ALA A 350 11.06 2.39 3.38
N ILE A 351 11.02 3.67 3.02
CA ILE A 351 10.67 4.17 1.69
C ILE A 351 11.72 5.19 1.22
N GLY A 352 12.32 4.97 0.05
CA GLY A 352 13.44 5.79 -0.42
C GLY A 352 13.08 7.21 -0.83
N GLY A 353 13.84 8.20 -0.35
CA GLY A 353 13.72 9.61 -0.75
C GLY A 353 12.69 10.43 0.04
N THR A 354 12.16 9.87 1.12
CA THR A 354 11.19 10.56 1.99
C THR A 354 11.89 11.45 3.01
N ARG A 355 11.31 12.60 3.29
CA ARG A 355 11.66 13.50 4.40
C ARG A 355 10.91 13.12 5.68
N VAL A 356 11.36 13.58 6.84
CA VAL A 356 10.71 13.27 8.13
C VAL A 356 9.25 13.75 8.21
N VAL A 357 8.90 14.81 7.47
CA VAL A 357 7.53 15.32 7.40
C VAL A 357 6.54 14.29 6.81
N GLU A 358 7.03 13.41 5.93
CA GLU A 358 6.24 12.34 5.31
C GLU A 358 6.07 11.11 6.22
N TRP A 359 6.57 11.19 7.46
CA TRP A 359 6.47 10.16 8.49
C TRP A 359 5.64 10.61 9.69
N GLN A 360 5.00 11.77 9.63
CA GLN A 360 4.17 12.26 10.74
C GLN A 360 2.84 11.49 10.82
N GLN A 361 2.18 11.49 11.98
CA GLN A 361 0.90 10.84 12.17
C GLN A 361 -0.12 11.26 11.09
N GLY A 362 -0.84 10.28 10.52
CA GLY A 362 -1.80 10.49 9.44
C GLY A 362 -1.21 10.47 8.02
N THR A 363 0.13 10.48 7.87
CA THR A 363 0.77 10.31 6.55
C THR A 363 0.73 8.85 6.07
N PRO A 364 0.88 8.59 4.76
CA PRO A 364 0.89 7.23 4.21
C PRO A 364 1.97 6.33 4.81
N ASN A 365 3.22 6.81 4.94
CA ASN A 365 4.34 6.02 5.46
C ASN A 365 4.14 5.66 6.92
N TYR A 366 3.68 6.62 7.73
CA TYR A 366 3.31 6.37 9.13
C TYR A 366 2.20 5.32 9.25
N THR A 367 1.14 5.48 8.47
CA THR A 367 -0.01 4.56 8.49
C THR A 367 0.39 3.15 8.07
N GLN A 368 1.28 3.03 7.07
CA GLN A 368 1.81 1.75 6.63
C GLN A 368 2.68 1.09 7.70
N LEU A 369 3.60 1.84 8.34
CA LEU A 369 4.40 1.36 9.46
C LEU A 369 3.51 0.83 10.59
N LEU A 370 2.50 1.62 11.00
CA LEU A 370 1.57 1.23 12.06
C LEU A 370 0.77 -0.03 11.69
N THR A 371 0.26 -0.10 10.45
CA THR A 371 -0.52 -1.25 9.96
C THR A 371 0.33 -2.52 9.97
N ARG A 372 1.57 -2.45 9.46
CA ARG A 372 2.47 -3.60 9.37
C ARG A 372 2.95 -4.05 10.75
N ALA A 373 3.23 -3.10 11.65
CA ALA A 373 3.55 -3.41 13.04
C ALA A 373 2.40 -4.14 13.76
N LYS A 374 1.14 -3.69 13.57
CA LYS A 374 -0.04 -4.36 14.12
C LYS A 374 -0.26 -5.75 13.51
N ALA A 375 -0.05 -5.91 12.20
CA ALA A 375 -0.15 -7.21 11.54
C ALA A 375 0.91 -8.20 12.03
N ALA A 376 2.14 -7.72 12.26
CA ALA A 376 3.26 -8.56 12.69
C ALA A 376 3.00 -9.30 14.01
N VAL A 377 2.19 -8.74 14.91
CA VAL A 377 1.86 -9.31 16.23
C VAL A 377 0.58 -10.16 16.24
N GLN A 378 -0.20 -10.21 15.14
CA GLN A 378 -1.48 -10.94 15.10
C GLN A 378 -1.33 -12.45 15.33
N GLY A 379 -0.17 -13.02 14.96
CA GLY A 379 0.16 -14.44 15.18
C GLY A 379 0.96 -14.71 16.46
N GLY A 380 1.01 -13.74 17.38
CA GLY A 380 1.93 -13.75 18.52
C GLY A 380 3.25 -13.01 18.21
N GLY A 381 4.14 -12.97 19.19
CA GLY A 381 5.36 -12.18 19.13
C GLY A 381 5.28 -10.82 19.82
N THR A 382 6.45 -10.25 20.11
CA THR A 382 6.62 -9.01 20.84
C THR A 382 7.47 -8.05 20.02
N ILE A 383 6.99 -6.83 19.80
CA ILE A 383 7.79 -5.76 19.20
C ILE A 383 8.88 -5.36 20.21
N ARG A 384 10.15 -5.58 19.84
CA ARG A 384 11.33 -5.36 20.67
C ARG A 384 11.96 -4.00 20.45
N ALA A 385 11.97 -3.50 19.21
CA ALA A 385 12.52 -2.18 18.90
C ALA A 385 12.05 -1.66 17.53
N LEU A 386 12.14 -0.34 17.38
CA LEU A 386 12.10 0.36 16.10
C LEU A 386 13.52 0.77 15.69
N LEU A 387 13.97 0.34 14.52
CA LEU A 387 15.18 0.81 13.89
C LEU A 387 14.80 1.94 12.93
N TRP A 388 15.36 3.13 13.14
CA TRP A 388 15.06 4.33 12.38
C TRP A 388 16.32 4.91 11.74
N TYR A 389 16.41 4.85 10.41
CA TYR A 389 17.52 5.47 9.66
C TYR A 389 16.95 6.34 8.54
N GLN A 390 16.91 7.64 8.79
CA GLN A 390 16.34 8.66 7.92
C GLN A 390 17.01 10.02 8.19
N GLY A 391 16.97 10.90 7.19
CA GLY A 391 17.29 12.31 7.31
C GLY A 391 18.06 12.88 6.12
N GLU A 392 18.55 12.03 5.21
CA GLU A 392 19.36 12.47 4.08
C GLU A 392 18.58 13.42 3.16
N SER A 393 17.28 13.19 2.95
CA SER A 393 16.44 14.05 2.12
C SER A 393 16.11 15.39 2.80
N ASP A 394 16.08 15.44 4.13
CA ASP A 394 15.87 16.67 4.91
C ASP A 394 17.06 17.64 4.84
N THR A 395 18.24 17.15 4.45
CA THR A 395 19.42 18.01 4.24
C THR A 395 19.22 19.03 3.11
N LYS A 396 18.29 18.79 2.17
CA LYS A 396 17.93 19.76 1.12
C LYS A 396 17.22 21.01 1.65
N ASP A 397 16.78 21.00 2.91
CA ASP A 397 16.12 22.11 3.60
C ASP A 397 14.98 22.78 2.80
N THR A 398 14.10 21.96 2.21
CA THR A 398 13.08 22.47 1.29
C THR A 398 11.97 23.24 2.01
N ASP A 399 11.72 22.95 3.29
CA ASP A 399 10.66 23.60 4.08
C ASP A 399 11.09 23.83 5.56
N GLY A 400 12.30 24.38 5.74
CA GLY A 400 12.92 24.51 7.06
C GLY A 400 13.17 23.17 7.74
N ASP A 401 13.35 22.12 6.94
CA ASP A 401 13.50 20.73 7.37
C ASP A 401 14.66 20.59 8.36
N VAL A 402 15.76 21.31 8.13
CA VAL A 402 16.93 21.28 9.02
C VAL A 402 16.60 21.83 10.40
N LYS A 403 15.87 22.95 10.45
CA LYS A 403 15.49 23.62 11.70
C LYS A 403 14.54 22.77 12.53
N PHE A 404 13.58 22.12 11.88
CA PHE A 404 12.50 21.39 12.57
C PHE A 404 12.73 19.88 12.68
N TYR A 405 13.85 19.38 12.17
CA TYR A 405 14.12 17.93 12.09
C TYR A 405 13.96 17.23 13.44
N LYS A 406 14.63 17.75 14.49
CA LYS A 406 14.58 17.16 15.84
C LYS A 406 13.14 17.05 16.35
N ASP A 407 12.40 18.15 16.31
CA ASP A 407 11.03 18.21 16.82
C ASP A 407 10.10 17.26 16.06
N ARG A 408 10.26 17.14 14.73
CA ARG A 408 9.48 16.23 13.89
C ARG A 408 9.83 14.75 14.14
N VAL A 409 11.09 14.43 14.37
CA VAL A 409 11.48 13.06 14.77
C VAL A 409 10.93 12.73 16.16
N GLU A 410 11.11 13.62 17.14
CA GLU A 410 10.60 13.38 18.50
C GLU A 410 9.08 13.23 18.52
N LYS A 411 8.37 14.04 17.72
CA LYS A 411 6.94 13.89 17.52
C LYS A 411 6.59 12.54 16.90
N PHE A 412 7.23 12.16 15.78
CA PHE A 412 7.01 10.86 15.14
C PHE A 412 7.21 9.68 16.12
N LEU A 413 8.30 9.70 16.89
CA LEU A 413 8.60 8.64 17.85
C LEU A 413 7.60 8.59 19.01
N THR A 414 7.09 9.75 19.44
CA THR A 414 6.05 9.83 20.49
C THR A 414 4.72 9.31 19.97
N ASP A 415 4.32 9.73 18.77
CA ASP A 415 3.05 9.31 18.15
C ASP A 415 3.04 7.80 17.90
N ILE A 416 4.12 7.23 17.33
CA ILE A 416 4.14 5.79 17.00
C ILE A 416 4.12 4.92 18.26
N ARG A 417 4.74 5.38 19.36
CA ARG A 417 4.65 4.72 20.68
C ARG A 417 3.22 4.73 21.20
N ALA A 418 2.52 5.86 21.09
CA ALA A 418 1.13 5.98 21.52
C ALA A 418 0.21 5.08 20.68
N ASP A 419 0.31 5.12 19.36
CA ASP A 419 -0.57 4.38 18.45
C ASP A 419 -0.34 2.85 18.45
N LEU A 420 0.87 2.41 18.85
CA LEU A 420 1.20 1.02 19.13
C LEU A 420 0.90 0.61 20.58
N ASN A 421 0.56 1.56 21.46
CA ASN A 421 0.44 1.36 22.90
C ASN A 421 1.71 0.77 23.55
N LEU A 422 2.88 1.26 23.12
CA LEU A 422 4.21 0.85 23.59
C LEU A 422 5.00 2.09 24.07
N PRO A 423 4.66 2.69 25.21
CA PRO A 423 5.24 3.97 25.66
C PRO A 423 6.75 3.91 25.92
N THR A 424 7.29 2.71 26.18
CA THR A 424 8.70 2.47 26.44
C THR A 424 9.43 1.78 25.28
N LEU A 425 8.81 1.65 24.09
CA LEU A 425 9.40 0.98 22.93
C LEU A 425 10.83 1.49 22.66
N PRO A 426 11.86 0.63 22.71
CA PRO A 426 13.21 1.00 22.33
C PRO A 426 13.28 1.48 20.88
N VAL A 427 13.97 2.60 20.65
CA VAL A 427 14.25 3.14 19.31
C VAL A 427 15.75 3.21 19.11
N LEU A 428 16.24 2.60 18.04
CA LEU A 428 17.62 2.70 17.58
C LEU A 428 17.63 3.69 16.41
N LEU A 429 17.95 4.95 16.71
CA LEU A 429 18.01 6.03 15.74
C LEU A 429 19.42 6.12 15.15
N VAL A 430 19.54 6.20 13.83
CA VAL A 430 20.85 6.32 13.17
C VAL A 430 21.19 7.77 12.85
N ALA A 431 22.31 8.26 13.37
CA ALA A 431 22.88 9.53 12.94
C ALA A 431 23.59 9.36 11.59
N LEU A 432 23.29 10.23 10.62
CA LEU A 432 23.60 10.00 9.20
C LEU A 432 25.09 9.87 8.90
N ALA A 433 25.44 8.97 7.98
CA ALA A 433 26.76 8.94 7.36
C ALA A 433 26.98 10.07 6.35
N THR A 434 25.93 10.39 5.60
CA THR A 434 25.92 11.20 4.37
C THR A 434 24.61 12.00 4.27
N GLY A 435 24.50 12.90 3.29
CA GLY A 435 23.28 13.66 3.03
C GLY A 435 23.14 13.95 1.54
N GLU A 436 21.91 14.22 1.07
CA GLU A 436 21.69 14.65 -0.31
C GLU A 436 22.26 16.06 -0.58
N ASP A 437 22.29 16.91 0.46
CA ASP A 437 23.06 18.15 0.51
C ASP A 437 24.04 18.08 1.70
N THR A 438 25.34 18.00 1.39
CA THR A 438 26.39 17.87 2.40
C THR A 438 26.57 19.12 3.26
N SER A 439 26.11 20.30 2.82
CA SER A 439 26.25 21.55 3.58
C SER A 439 25.41 21.54 4.86
N ASN A 440 24.28 20.85 4.84
CA ASN A 440 23.33 20.74 5.96
C ASN A 440 23.47 19.42 6.75
N LEU A 441 24.34 18.50 6.32
CA LEU A 441 24.56 17.21 6.98
C LEU A 441 24.89 17.35 8.46
N ASN A 442 25.79 18.27 8.82
CA ASN A 442 26.20 18.46 10.21
C ASN A 442 25.04 18.98 11.08
N ALA A 443 24.13 19.77 10.52
CA ALA A 443 22.97 20.28 11.25
C ALA A 443 21.94 19.18 11.50
N ILE A 444 21.63 18.34 10.50
CA ILE A 444 20.76 17.17 10.68
C ILE A 444 21.37 16.17 11.68
N ARG A 445 22.68 15.90 11.57
CA ARG A 445 23.38 15.04 12.54
C ARG A 445 23.33 15.61 13.96
N ALA A 446 23.56 16.90 14.13
CA ALA A 446 23.46 17.55 15.43
C ALA A 446 22.04 17.41 16.01
N ALA A 447 21.01 17.56 15.18
CA ALA A 447 19.61 17.35 15.57
C ALA A 447 19.35 15.89 16.00
N GLN A 448 19.86 14.91 15.26
CA GLN A 448 19.75 13.47 15.58
C GLN A 448 20.45 13.11 16.89
N LEU A 449 21.67 13.61 17.11
CA LEU A 449 22.44 13.39 18.33
C LEU A 449 21.84 14.08 19.56
N ALA A 450 21.07 15.15 19.34
CA ALA A 450 20.40 15.92 20.39
C ALA A 450 18.98 15.44 20.73
N VAL A 451 18.48 14.39 20.06
CA VAL A 451 17.17 13.79 20.39
C VAL A 451 17.17 13.37 21.86
N ASN A 452 16.20 13.87 22.63
CA ASN A 452 16.14 13.69 24.07
C ASN A 452 14.79 13.06 24.46
N LEU A 453 14.64 11.78 24.15
CA LEU A 453 13.50 10.96 24.52
C LEU A 453 13.97 9.71 25.28
N PRO A 454 13.19 9.23 26.27
CA PRO A 454 13.51 7.98 26.96
C PRO A 454 13.54 6.81 25.97
N ASN A 455 14.41 5.84 26.22
CA ASN A 455 14.59 4.62 25.41
C ASN A 455 14.85 4.89 23.92
N VAL A 456 15.51 6.02 23.60
CA VAL A 456 16.07 6.29 22.28
C VAL A 456 17.59 6.24 22.37
N ILE A 457 18.20 5.43 21.51
CA ILE A 457 19.65 5.27 21.44
C ILE A 457 20.10 5.68 20.05
N VAL A 458 21.03 6.63 20.00
CA VAL A 458 21.58 7.13 18.75
C VAL A 458 22.81 6.33 18.37
N VAL A 459 22.79 5.73 17.18
CA VAL A 459 23.88 4.96 16.58
C VAL A 459 24.52 5.78 15.48
N ASP A 460 25.82 6.02 15.56
CA ASP A 460 26.50 6.87 14.57
C ASP A 460 26.97 6.07 13.34
N ALA A 461 26.43 6.40 12.16
CA ALA A 461 26.86 5.85 10.88
C ALA A 461 28.00 6.66 10.21
N TYR A 462 28.46 7.76 10.81
CA TYR A 462 29.54 8.57 10.25
C TYR A 462 30.79 7.75 9.91
N GLY A 463 31.35 8.00 8.72
CA GLY A 463 32.48 7.26 8.19
C GLY A 463 32.16 5.87 7.63
N ALA A 464 30.89 5.42 7.65
CA ALA A 464 30.50 4.21 6.95
C ALA A 464 30.71 4.36 5.43
N GLN A 465 31.21 3.31 4.80
CA GLN A 465 31.59 3.33 3.38
C GLN A 465 30.37 3.53 2.47
N THR A 466 30.47 4.47 1.52
CA THR A 466 29.49 4.72 0.47
C THR A 466 29.78 3.91 -0.80
N SER A 467 28.77 3.80 -1.67
CA SER A 467 28.93 3.15 -2.96
C SER A 467 29.76 3.98 -3.93
N ASN A 468 30.54 3.32 -4.79
CA ASN A 468 31.33 4.00 -5.80
C ASN A 468 30.41 4.74 -6.77
N GLY A 469 30.61 6.06 -6.91
CA GLY A 469 29.79 6.91 -7.79
C GLY A 469 28.43 7.32 -7.22
N ASP A 470 28.10 6.90 -6.00
CA ASP A 470 26.90 7.32 -5.27
C ASP A 470 27.31 7.83 -3.88
N PRO A 471 27.42 9.17 -3.70
CA PRO A 471 27.90 9.75 -2.46
C PRO A 471 26.85 9.73 -1.34
N VAL A 472 25.61 9.30 -1.62
CA VAL A 472 24.51 9.32 -0.65
C VAL A 472 24.31 7.95 -0.02
N HIS A 473 24.34 6.88 -0.81
CA HIS A 473 23.99 5.56 -0.31
C HIS A 473 25.19 4.75 0.16
N LEU A 474 25.01 4.08 1.31
CA LEU A 474 26.02 3.17 1.86
C LEU A 474 26.25 1.98 0.93
N ALA A 475 27.52 1.64 0.75
CA ALA A 475 27.90 0.36 0.15
C ALA A 475 27.59 -0.79 1.11
N THR A 476 27.56 -2.01 0.60
CA THR A 476 27.33 -3.23 1.38
C THR A 476 28.23 -3.33 2.63
N PRO A 477 29.55 -3.05 2.59
CA PRO A 477 30.37 -3.03 3.80
C PRO A 477 29.92 -1.98 4.83
N GLY A 478 29.50 -0.80 4.38
CA GLY A 478 28.95 0.25 5.24
C GLY A 478 27.66 -0.20 5.94
N GLN A 479 26.77 -0.87 5.20
CA GLN A 479 25.51 -1.42 5.74
C GLN A 479 25.76 -2.50 6.80
N VAL A 480 26.74 -3.39 6.58
CA VAL A 480 27.16 -4.40 7.56
C VAL A 480 27.67 -3.75 8.84
N VAL A 481 28.50 -2.71 8.73
CA VAL A 481 29.01 -1.96 9.90
C VAL A 481 27.85 -1.31 10.67
N VAL A 482 26.91 -0.65 9.99
CA VAL A 482 25.76 -0.02 10.65
C VAL A 482 24.86 -1.07 11.32
N GLY A 483 24.56 -2.18 10.66
CA GLY A 483 23.78 -3.29 11.26
C GLY A 483 24.42 -3.87 12.52
N LYS A 484 25.75 -4.06 12.54
CA LYS A 484 26.49 -4.50 13.72
C LYS A 484 26.44 -3.48 14.86
N LYS A 485 26.55 -2.18 14.56
CA LYS A 485 26.43 -1.11 15.57
C LYS A 485 25.01 -1.05 16.16
N LEU A 486 23.98 -1.19 15.33
CA LEU A 486 22.58 -1.29 15.80
C LEU A 486 22.38 -2.49 16.72
N ALA A 487 22.96 -3.65 16.38
CA ALA A 487 22.87 -4.85 17.21
C ALA A 487 23.57 -4.68 18.55
N ALA A 488 24.78 -4.12 18.55
CA ALA A 488 25.52 -3.83 19.77
C ALA A 488 24.76 -2.84 20.68
N ALA A 489 24.14 -1.81 20.09
CA ALA A 489 23.30 -0.86 20.83
C ALA A 489 22.10 -1.56 21.48
N PHE A 490 21.39 -2.42 20.73
CA PHE A 490 20.26 -3.18 21.26
C PHE A 490 20.66 -4.11 22.41
N ILE A 491 21.73 -4.91 22.24
CA ILE A 491 22.19 -5.87 23.25
C ILE A 491 22.73 -5.17 24.51
N GLY A 492 23.44 -4.05 24.33
CA GLY A 492 24.06 -3.30 25.44
C GLY A 492 23.08 -2.43 26.24
N SER A 493 21.82 -2.36 25.83
CA SER A 493 20.80 -1.57 26.51
C SER A 493 20.25 -2.28 27.75
N PRO A 494 19.98 -1.58 28.86
CA PRO A 494 19.22 -2.13 29.96
C PRO A 494 17.84 -2.61 29.45
N LYS A 495 17.50 -3.89 29.71
CA LYS A 495 16.24 -4.50 29.30
C LYS A 495 15.05 -3.99 30.09
#